data_AF-A0AAJ6QTC9-F1
#
_entry.id   AF-A0AAJ6QTC9-F1
#
_cell.length_a   1.000
_cell.length_b   1.000
_cell.length_c   1.000
_cell.angle_alpha   90.00
_cell.angle_beta   90.00
_cell.angle_gamma   90.00
#
_symmetry.space_group_name_H-M   'P 1'
#
loop_
_entity.id
_entity.type
_entity.pdbx_description
1 polymer ?
#
loop_
_entity_poly.entity_id
_entity_poly.type
_entity_poly.pdbx_seq_one_letter_code
_entity_poly.pdbx_strand_id
1 'polypeptide(L)'
;MCSIPGVLLNSQDVLRKEIQARLFECRQPKDSIVFVGPDDDVRSVIMSGTKGIARVLDVIDGQDKVGVVVGKILNEAVKAKENSLQIADINYNVKAIEAQLSVAHPGVPDPECVLCFGPACISVGLIPWQLNHSEIIELDSHHNILPSQFLQALERYAKIEKRFGK
;
A
#
# COMPACT_ATOMS: atom_id res chain seq x y z
N MET A 1 -10.06 7.93 15.89
CA MET A 1 -8.86 7.53 16.65
C MET A 1 -7.93 6.91 15.61
N CYS A 2 -6.93 7.65 15.12
CA CYS A 2 -5.97 7.11 14.17
C CYS A 2 -5.13 6.05 14.89
N SER A 3 -4.90 4.89 14.28
CA SER A 3 -4.06 3.84 14.88
C SER A 3 -2.69 4.42 15.25
N ILE A 4 -2.25 4.13 16.47
CA ILE A 4 -0.89 4.43 16.91
C ILE A 4 0.08 3.66 15.98
N PRO A 5 1.16 4.29 15.50
CA PRO A 5 2.15 3.63 14.65
C PRO A 5 2.59 2.27 15.22
N GLY A 6 2.72 1.26 14.36
CA GLY A 6 3.19 -0.07 14.75
C GLY A 6 2.21 -0.98 15.50
N VAL A 7 1.00 -0.53 15.89
CA VAL A 7 0.04 -1.39 16.64
C VAL A 7 -0.37 -2.64 15.86
N LEU A 8 -0.73 -2.48 14.58
CA LEU A 8 -1.13 -3.60 13.73
C LEU A 8 0.05 -4.50 13.38
N LEU A 9 1.25 -3.93 13.23
CA LEU A 9 2.46 -4.70 12.96
C LEU A 9 2.85 -5.58 14.16
N ASN A 10 2.82 -5.00 15.37
CA ASN A 10 3.09 -5.72 16.62
C ASN A 10 2.02 -6.79 16.93
N SER A 11 0.81 -6.63 16.38
CA SER A 11 -0.32 -7.54 16.61
C SER A 11 -0.67 -8.37 15.37
N GLN A 12 0.23 -8.50 14.40
CA GLN A 12 -0.05 -9.13 13.11
C GLN A 12 -0.49 -10.59 13.26
N ASP A 13 0.09 -11.34 14.20
CA ASP A 13 -0.31 -12.73 14.49
C ASP A 13 -1.74 -12.84 15.02
N VAL A 14 -2.16 -11.88 15.85
CA VAL A 14 -3.52 -11.82 16.38
C VAL A 14 -4.49 -11.51 15.25
N LEU A 15 -4.17 -10.51 14.43
CA LEU A 15 -4.97 -10.15 13.24
C LEU A 15 -5.11 -11.32 12.28
N ARG A 16 -4.02 -12.05 12.01
CA ARG A 16 -4.01 -13.22 11.14
C ARG A 16 -4.93 -14.32 11.68
N LYS A 17 -4.86 -14.62 12.97
CA LYS A 17 -5.71 -15.62 13.63
C LYS A 17 -7.18 -15.24 13.56
N GLU A 18 -7.51 -13.98 13.83
CA GLU A 18 -8.89 -13.49 13.76
C GLU A 18 -9.44 -13.57 12.34
N ILE A 19 -8.68 -13.14 11.33
CA ILE A 19 -9.10 -13.22 9.91
C ILE A 19 -9.33 -14.68 9.51
N GLN A 20 -8.45 -15.60 9.91
CA GLN A 20 -8.64 -17.03 9.64
C GLN A 20 -9.88 -17.62 10.32
N ALA A 21 -10.21 -17.17 11.53
CA ALA A 21 -11.43 -17.56 12.23
C ALA A 21 -12.68 -17.06 11.47
N ARG A 22 -12.68 -15.79 11.02
CA ARG A 22 -13.79 -15.21 10.24
C ARG A 22 -13.96 -15.83 8.86
N LEU A 23 -12.88 -16.20 8.18
CA LEU A 23 -12.97 -16.95 6.93
C LEU A 23 -13.71 -18.28 7.11
N PHE A 24 -13.43 -18.99 8.21
CA PHE A 24 -14.12 -20.22 8.55
C PHE A 24 -15.62 -20.01 8.79
N GLU A 25 -16.00 -18.95 9.53
CA GLU A 25 -17.41 -18.57 9.72
C GLU A 25 -18.12 -18.27 8.38
N CYS A 26 -17.41 -17.64 7.44
CA CYS A 26 -17.87 -17.36 6.09
C CYS A 26 -17.81 -18.56 5.13
N ARG A 27 -17.50 -19.78 5.63
CA ARG A 27 -17.32 -21.01 4.84
C ARG A 27 -16.28 -20.88 3.72
N GLN A 28 -15.30 -20.01 3.91
CA GLN A 28 -14.16 -19.87 3.01
C GLN A 28 -12.99 -20.75 3.48
N PRO A 29 -12.20 -21.32 2.56
CA PRO A 29 -10.95 -21.98 2.90
C PRO A 29 -10.03 -21.08 3.76
N LYS A 30 -9.32 -21.68 4.73
CA LYS A 30 -8.38 -20.93 5.59
C LYS A 30 -7.20 -20.33 4.82
N ASP A 31 -6.90 -20.91 3.66
CA ASP A 31 -5.84 -20.47 2.76
C ASP A 31 -6.35 -19.57 1.62
N SER A 32 -7.61 -19.13 1.68
CA SER A 32 -8.17 -18.14 0.74
C SER A 32 -7.50 -16.78 0.84
N ILE A 33 -6.88 -16.44 1.97
CA ILE A 33 -6.09 -15.22 2.15
C ILE A 33 -4.68 -15.60 2.60
N VAL A 34 -3.68 -15.11 1.87
CA VAL A 34 -2.26 -15.28 2.18
C VAL A 34 -1.72 -13.97 2.75
N PHE A 35 -1.16 -14.04 3.96
CA PHE A 35 -0.45 -12.90 4.54
C PHE A 35 0.97 -12.88 4.00
N VAL A 36 1.36 -11.76 3.39
CA VAL A 36 2.69 -11.54 2.85
C VAL A 36 3.44 -10.51 3.69
N GLY A 37 4.68 -10.82 4.00
CA GLY A 37 5.63 -9.94 4.66
C GLY A 37 6.36 -9.04 3.66
N PRO A 38 7.32 -8.24 4.16
CA PRO A 38 8.03 -7.25 3.36
C PRO A 38 8.83 -7.83 2.19
N ASP A 39 9.41 -9.00 2.41
CA ASP A 39 10.39 -9.66 1.53
C ASP A 39 9.81 -10.87 0.77
N ASP A 40 8.52 -11.15 0.94
CA ASP A 40 7.87 -12.30 0.30
C ASP A 40 7.68 -12.04 -1.20
N ASP A 41 7.87 -13.08 -2.03
CA ASP A 41 7.60 -13.02 -3.46
C ASP A 41 6.09 -13.05 -3.75
N VAL A 42 5.47 -11.87 -3.64
CA VAL A 42 4.04 -11.66 -3.90
C VAL A 42 3.66 -12.01 -5.34
N ARG A 43 4.58 -11.93 -6.31
CA ARG A 43 4.27 -12.21 -7.73
C ARG A 43 3.89 -13.68 -7.94
N SER A 44 4.62 -14.59 -7.29
CA SER A 44 4.31 -16.03 -7.34
C SER A 44 2.91 -16.34 -6.79
N VAL A 45 2.49 -15.64 -5.73
CA VAL A 45 1.17 -15.80 -5.10
C VAL A 45 0.07 -15.24 -6.00
N ILE A 46 0.27 -14.06 -6.58
CA ILE A 46 -0.70 -13.43 -7.51
C ILE A 46 -0.95 -14.35 -8.72
N MET A 47 0.11 -14.93 -9.30
CA MET A 47 -0.02 -15.79 -10.50
C MET A 47 -0.79 -17.10 -10.23
N SER A 48 -0.93 -17.52 -8.97
CA SER A 48 -1.75 -18.68 -8.60
C SER A 48 -3.27 -18.43 -8.68
N GLY A 49 -3.69 -17.16 -8.76
CA GLY A 49 -5.03 -16.71 -9.18
C GLY A 49 -6.20 -16.99 -8.24
N THR A 50 -6.06 -17.86 -7.24
CA THR A 50 -7.19 -18.32 -6.40
C THR A 50 -7.20 -17.76 -4.99
N LYS A 51 -6.22 -16.93 -4.61
CA LYS A 51 -6.02 -16.48 -3.22
C LYS A 51 -5.93 -14.96 -3.13
N GLY A 52 -6.68 -14.38 -2.19
CA GLY A 52 -6.50 -13.00 -1.78
C GLY A 52 -5.17 -12.82 -1.04
N ILE A 53 -4.61 -11.62 -1.10
CA ILE A 53 -3.32 -11.29 -0.47
C ILE A 53 -3.56 -10.18 0.54
N ALA A 54 -3.02 -10.36 1.74
CA ALA A 54 -3.08 -9.37 2.81
C ALA A 54 -1.68 -8.96 3.23
N ARG A 55 -1.43 -7.66 3.33
CA ARG A 55 -0.18 -7.10 3.83
C ARG A 55 -0.49 -6.04 4.87
N VAL A 56 0.25 -6.08 5.98
CA VAL A 56 0.20 -5.03 7.00
C VAL A 56 1.31 -4.04 6.65
N LEU A 57 0.96 -2.77 6.56
CA LEU A 57 1.87 -1.65 6.31
C LEU A 57 1.93 -0.77 7.55
N ASP A 58 3.07 -0.13 7.76
CA ASP A 58 3.25 0.87 8.82
C ASP A 58 3.82 2.18 8.22
N VAL A 59 3.94 3.22 9.05
CA VAL A 59 4.45 4.55 8.65
C VAL A 59 5.84 4.46 8.00
N ILE A 60 6.68 3.52 8.47
CA ILE A 60 8.02 3.26 7.93
C ILE A 60 8.01 2.74 6.48
N ASP A 61 6.90 2.14 6.04
CA ASP A 61 6.73 1.67 4.65
C ASP A 61 6.34 2.80 3.70
N GLY A 62 6.12 4.01 4.21
CA GLY A 62 5.73 5.17 3.43
C GLY A 62 6.90 6.09 3.11
N GLN A 63 6.87 7.30 3.67
CA GLN A 63 7.82 8.37 3.34
C GLN A 63 9.28 7.98 3.58
N ASP A 64 9.59 7.30 4.68
CA ASP A 64 10.96 6.92 5.03
C ASP A 64 11.58 6.04 3.95
N LYS A 65 10.83 5.06 3.47
CA LYS A 65 11.34 4.11 2.48
C LYS A 65 11.43 4.71 1.08
N VAL A 66 10.49 5.57 0.70
CA VAL A 66 10.62 6.43 -0.50
C VAL A 66 11.90 7.28 -0.39
N GLY A 67 12.14 7.92 0.76
CA GLY A 67 13.34 8.71 1.01
C GLY A 67 14.64 7.92 0.87
N VAL A 68 14.67 6.68 1.38
CA VAL A 68 15.82 5.77 1.22
C VAL A 68 16.06 5.41 -0.24
N VAL A 69 15.01 5.10 -1.01
CA VAL A 69 15.12 4.74 -2.42
C VAL A 69 15.59 5.92 -3.25
N VAL A 70 14.94 7.07 -3.10
CA VAL A 70 15.34 8.31 -3.78
C VAL A 70 16.77 8.68 -3.40
N GLY A 71 17.13 8.62 -2.12
CA GLY A 71 18.48 8.88 -1.65
C GLY A 71 19.54 7.97 -2.28
N LYS A 72 19.26 6.67 -2.45
CA LYS A 72 20.15 5.74 -3.18
C LYS A 72 20.33 6.17 -4.63
N ILE A 73 19.24 6.46 -5.34
CA ILE A 73 19.27 6.91 -6.74
C ILE A 73 20.07 8.21 -6.88
N LEU A 74 19.84 9.18 -6.01
CA LEU A 74 20.57 10.45 -6.00
C LEU A 74 22.07 10.19 -5.77
N ASN A 75 22.43 9.37 -4.78
CA ASN A 75 23.82 9.05 -4.46
C ASN A 75 24.55 8.33 -5.61
N GLU A 76 23.88 7.40 -6.29
CA GLU A 76 24.43 6.72 -7.47
C GLU A 76 24.64 7.70 -8.64
N ALA A 77 23.67 8.59 -8.87
CA ALA A 77 23.77 9.62 -9.91
C ALA A 77 24.89 10.63 -9.62
N VAL A 78 25.07 11.03 -8.36
CA VAL A 78 26.16 11.92 -7.93
C VAL A 78 27.51 11.23 -8.12
N LYS A 79 27.69 9.98 -7.68
CA LYS A 79 28.94 9.22 -7.88
C LYS A 79 29.29 9.04 -9.36
N ALA A 80 28.30 8.80 -10.22
CA ALA A 80 28.52 8.69 -11.65
C ALA A 80 28.96 10.02 -12.28
N LYS A 81 28.51 11.16 -11.72
CA LYS A 81 28.83 12.52 -12.18
C LYS A 81 30.02 13.17 -11.47
N GLU A 82 30.54 12.64 -10.36
CA GLU A 82 31.79 13.15 -9.75
C GLU A 82 32.99 13.13 -10.73
N ASN A 83 32.92 12.31 -11.79
CA ASN A 83 33.87 12.32 -12.91
C ASN A 83 33.57 13.36 -14.01
N SER A 84 32.55 14.20 -13.86
CA SER A 84 32.15 15.23 -14.83
C SER A 84 31.56 16.43 -14.08
N LEU A 85 32.36 17.50 -13.95
CA LEU A 85 32.12 18.74 -13.18
C LEU A 85 30.90 19.59 -13.59
N GLN A 86 29.81 18.99 -14.06
CA GLN A 86 28.57 19.66 -14.41
C GLN A 86 27.42 19.15 -13.53
N ILE A 87 26.91 20.04 -12.66
CA ILE A 87 25.58 19.89 -12.07
C ILE A 87 24.56 20.14 -13.20
N ALA A 88 24.48 19.19 -14.14
CA ALA A 88 23.48 19.24 -15.20
C ALA A 88 22.14 18.79 -14.63
N ASP A 89 21.10 19.57 -14.90
CA ASP A 89 19.68 19.28 -14.68
C ASP A 89 19.44 17.77 -14.64
N ILE A 90 19.15 17.26 -13.45
CA ILE A 90 18.90 15.84 -13.32
C ILE A 90 17.48 15.60 -13.79
N ASN A 91 17.35 15.38 -15.09
CA ASN A 91 16.08 15.03 -15.71
C ASN A 91 15.75 13.59 -15.32
N TYR A 92 15.16 13.42 -14.13
CA TYR A 92 14.80 12.10 -13.62
C TYR A 92 13.57 11.57 -14.36
N ASN A 93 13.74 10.43 -15.01
CA ASN A 93 12.62 9.70 -15.58
C ASN A 93 11.80 9.07 -14.43
N VAL A 94 10.55 9.51 -14.27
CA VAL A 94 9.59 8.98 -13.29
C VAL A 94 9.53 7.45 -13.33
N LYS A 95 9.61 6.84 -14.53
CA LYS A 95 9.62 5.38 -14.70
C LYS A 95 10.81 4.68 -14.05
N ALA A 96 11.97 5.34 -13.99
CA ALA A 96 13.15 4.78 -13.35
C ALA A 96 12.99 4.75 -11.82
N ILE A 97 12.35 5.79 -11.27
CA ILE A 97 12.01 5.85 -9.84
C ILE A 97 10.94 4.79 -9.51
N GLU A 98 9.90 4.66 -10.33
CA GLU A 98 8.86 3.63 -10.17
C GLU A 98 9.45 2.20 -10.20
N ALA A 99 10.36 1.91 -11.14
CA ALA A 99 11.01 0.61 -11.22
C ALA A 99 11.84 0.29 -9.96
N GLN A 100 12.59 1.27 -9.46
CA GLN A 100 13.38 1.14 -8.23
C GLN A 100 12.50 1.02 -6.98
N LEU A 101 11.41 1.80 -6.90
CA LEU A 101 10.43 1.71 -5.82
C LEU A 101 9.73 0.35 -5.82
N SER A 102 9.39 -0.20 -6.99
CA SER A 102 8.81 -1.54 -7.11
C SER A 102 9.78 -2.63 -6.63
N VAL A 103 11.08 -2.46 -6.82
CA VAL A 103 12.11 -3.37 -6.28
C VAL A 103 12.25 -3.20 -4.76
N ALA A 104 12.16 -1.98 -4.24
CA ALA A 104 12.28 -1.71 -2.81
C ALA A 104 11.00 -2.04 -2.00
N HIS A 105 9.84 -2.04 -2.67
CA HIS A 105 8.54 -2.45 -2.16
C HIS A 105 7.93 -3.54 -3.06
N PRO A 106 8.54 -4.73 -3.09
CA PRO A 106 8.02 -5.82 -3.90
C PRO A 106 6.61 -6.17 -3.41
N GLY A 107 5.64 -6.15 -4.32
CA GLY A 107 4.29 -6.63 -4.03
C GLY A 107 3.34 -5.68 -3.29
N VAL A 108 3.66 -4.39 -3.20
CA VAL A 108 2.65 -3.36 -2.88
C VAL A 108 2.15 -2.77 -4.21
N PRO A 109 0.97 -3.15 -4.71
CA PRO A 109 0.41 -2.52 -5.91
C PRO A 109 -0.02 -1.08 -5.60
N ASP A 110 -0.17 -0.26 -6.63
CA ASP A 110 -0.83 1.04 -6.50
C ASP A 110 -2.31 0.79 -6.17
N PRO A 111 -2.79 1.17 -4.97
CA PRO A 111 -4.14 0.84 -4.56
C PRO A 111 -5.14 1.69 -5.35
N GLU A 112 -6.19 1.08 -5.88
CA GLU A 112 -7.19 1.84 -6.65
C GLU A 112 -8.21 2.55 -5.74
N CYS A 113 -8.46 1.97 -4.56
CA CYS A 113 -9.41 2.42 -3.54
C CYS A 113 -8.81 2.27 -2.15
N VAL A 114 -9.01 3.26 -1.29
CA VAL A 114 -8.58 3.29 0.10
C VAL A 114 -9.78 3.58 0.98
N LEU A 115 -10.05 2.69 1.94
CA LEU A 115 -11.07 2.91 2.97
C LEU A 115 -10.41 3.56 4.19
N CYS A 116 -10.75 4.82 4.45
CA CYS A 116 -10.25 5.58 5.59
C CYS A 116 -11.27 5.53 6.72
N PHE A 117 -10.83 5.18 7.92
CA PHE A 117 -11.69 5.07 9.09
C PHE A 117 -11.36 6.12 10.14
N GLY A 118 -12.38 6.88 10.60
CA GLY A 118 -12.26 7.79 11.73
C GLY A 118 -12.54 9.26 11.40
N PRO A 119 -12.52 10.14 12.42
CA PRO A 119 -12.94 11.54 12.31
C PRO A 119 -11.92 12.46 11.63
N ALA A 120 -10.73 11.96 11.30
CA ALA A 120 -9.69 12.71 10.63
C ALA A 120 -9.03 11.82 9.58
N CYS A 121 -9.29 12.10 8.31
CA CYS A 121 -8.64 11.45 7.18
C CYS A 121 -7.25 12.03 6.98
N ILE A 122 -6.35 11.68 7.89
CA ILE A 122 -4.94 11.96 7.75
C ILE A 122 -4.33 10.69 7.19
N SER A 123 -3.90 10.73 5.93
CA SER A 123 -2.98 9.72 5.41
C SER A 123 -1.71 9.82 6.26
N VAL A 124 -1.52 8.96 7.25
CA VAL A 124 -0.43 9.03 8.24
C VAL A 124 0.89 8.59 7.59
N GLY A 125 1.30 9.27 6.52
CA GLY A 125 2.51 8.98 5.76
C GLY A 125 2.50 7.65 5.01
N LEU A 126 1.37 6.94 4.92
CA LEU A 126 1.29 5.62 4.29
C LEU A 126 1.46 5.74 2.75
N ILE A 127 2.51 5.11 2.20
CA ILE A 127 2.75 4.90 0.75
C ILE A 127 2.37 6.07 -0.19
N PRO A 128 2.90 7.29 0.04
CA PRO A 128 2.43 8.50 -0.66
C PRO A 128 2.62 8.47 -2.18
N TRP A 129 3.63 7.74 -2.67
CA TRP A 129 3.88 7.59 -4.11
C TRP A 129 2.77 6.76 -4.79
N GLN A 130 2.40 5.64 -4.17
CA GLN A 130 1.40 4.72 -4.68
C GLN A 130 -0.03 5.30 -4.58
N LEU A 131 -0.27 6.22 -3.64
CA LEU A 131 -1.60 6.82 -3.44
C LEU A 131 -2.02 7.84 -4.50
N ASN A 132 -1.15 8.19 -5.45
CA ASN A 132 -1.36 9.30 -6.39
C ASN A 132 -2.65 9.19 -7.23
N HIS A 133 -3.16 7.97 -7.46
CA HIS A 133 -4.38 7.72 -8.22
C HIS A 133 -5.42 6.87 -7.47
N SER A 134 -5.31 6.85 -6.13
CA SER A 134 -6.21 6.11 -5.27
C SER A 134 -7.45 6.93 -4.94
N GLU A 135 -8.63 6.31 -5.03
CA GLU A 135 -9.85 6.92 -4.52
C GLU A 135 -9.93 6.71 -3.02
N ILE A 136 -10.10 7.79 -2.26
CA ILE A 136 -10.21 7.73 -0.80
C ILE A 136 -11.68 7.81 -0.43
N ILE A 137 -12.18 6.76 0.22
CA ILE A 137 -13.55 6.68 0.71
C ILE A 137 -13.53 6.66 2.23
N GLU A 138 -14.16 7.66 2.80
CA GLU A 138 -14.18 7.87 4.24
C GLU A 138 -15.38 7.15 4.88
N LEU A 139 -15.11 6.50 6.01
CA LEU A 139 -16.08 5.84 6.87
C LEU A 139 -15.86 6.33 8.30
N ASP A 140 -16.95 6.62 9.02
CA ASP A 140 -16.86 7.26 10.35
C ASP A 140 -16.09 6.42 11.37
N SER A 141 -16.18 5.09 11.27
CA SER A 141 -15.58 4.16 12.22
C SER A 141 -15.34 2.79 11.61
N HIS A 142 -14.29 2.10 12.08
CA HIS A 142 -14.04 0.70 11.77
C HIS A 142 -14.78 -0.26 12.72
N HIS A 143 -15.39 0.26 13.78
CA HIS A 143 -16.13 -0.55 14.75
C HIS A 143 -17.53 -0.88 14.22
N ASN A 144 -17.93 -2.15 14.34
CA ASN A 144 -19.27 -2.63 13.98
C ASN A 144 -19.70 -2.28 12.54
N ILE A 145 -18.77 -2.28 11.58
CA ILE A 145 -19.10 -2.09 10.16
C ILE A 145 -20.06 -3.19 9.73
N LEU A 146 -21.22 -2.78 9.23
CA LEU A 146 -22.17 -3.70 8.61
C LEU A 146 -21.73 -4.02 7.18
N PRO A 147 -22.00 -5.24 6.68
CA PRO A 147 -21.74 -5.59 5.28
C PRO A 147 -22.37 -4.61 4.29
N SER A 148 -23.54 -4.05 4.61
CA SER A 148 -24.22 -3.04 3.79
C SER A 148 -23.46 -1.71 3.72
N GLN A 149 -22.75 -1.31 4.77
CA GLN A 149 -21.92 -0.09 4.76
C GLN A 149 -20.67 -0.30 3.90
N PHE A 150 -20.05 -1.49 3.99
CA PHE A 150 -18.93 -1.85 3.13
C PHE A 150 -19.35 -1.91 1.65
N LEU A 151 -20.49 -2.54 1.34
CA LEU A 151 -21.01 -2.59 -0.03
C LEU A 151 -21.34 -1.19 -0.57
N GLN A 152 -21.93 -0.31 0.25
CA GLN A 152 -22.15 1.09 -0.14
C GLN A 152 -20.85 1.83 -0.46
N ALA A 153 -19.76 1.58 0.28
CA ALA A 153 -18.45 2.13 -0.05
C ALA A 153 -17.95 1.63 -1.42
N LEU A 154 -18.10 0.34 -1.71
CA LEU A 154 -17.74 -0.23 -3.02
C LEU A 154 -18.62 0.31 -4.16
N GLU A 155 -19.91 0.50 -3.93
CA GLU A 155 -20.80 1.12 -4.91
C GLU A 155 -20.44 2.58 -5.20
N ARG A 156 -20.02 3.34 -4.17
CA ARG A 156 -19.50 4.69 -4.35
C ARG A 156 -18.25 4.65 -5.21
N TYR A 157 -17.29 3.79 -4.88
CA TYR A 157 -16.07 3.59 -5.67
C TYR A 157 -16.39 3.28 -7.13
N ALA A 158 -17.30 2.35 -7.40
CA ALA A 158 -17.66 1.92 -8.75
C ALA A 158 -18.29 3.03 -9.62
N LYS A 159 -18.79 4.11 -9.00
CA LYS A 159 -19.39 5.27 -9.70
C LYS A 159 -18.39 6.40 -9.95
N ILE A 160 -17.16 6.30 -9.43
CA ILE A 160 -16.14 7.33 -9.62
C ILE A 160 -15.53 7.22 -11.01
N GLU A 161 -15.52 8.32 -11.76
CA GLU A 161 -14.87 8.41 -13.06
C GLU A 161 -13.45 8.97 -12.93
N LYS A 162 -12.44 8.14 -13.21
CA LYS A 162 -11.03 8.58 -13.26
C LYS A 162 -10.71 9.19 -14.61
N ARG A 163 -10.52 10.51 -14.66
CA ARG A 163 -10.23 11.24 -15.90
C ARG A 163 -8.76 11.26 -16.30
N PHE A 164 -7.85 10.93 -15.38
CA PHE A 164 -6.40 10.89 -15.61
C PHE A 164 -5.86 12.14 -16.37
N GLY A 165 -6.45 13.31 -16.09
CA GLY A 165 -6.05 14.58 -16.72
C GLY A 165 -6.56 14.83 -18.15
N LYS A 166 -7.53 14.04 -18.65
CA LYS A 166 -8.21 14.27 -19.94
C LYS A 166 -9.47 15.11 -19.79
#